data_AF-A0A932IKP7-F1
#
_entry.id   AF-A0A932IKP7-F1
#
_cell.length_a   1.000
_cell.length_b   1.000
_cell.length_c   1.000
_cell.angle_alpha   90.00
_cell.angle_beta   90.00
_cell.angle_gamma   90.00
#
_symmetry.space_group_name_H-M   'P 1'
#
loop_
_entity.id
_entity.type
_entity.pdbx_description
1 polymer ?
#
loop_
_entity_poly.entity_id
_entity_poly.type
_entity_poly.pdbx_seq_one_letter_code
_entity_poly.pdbx_strand_id
1 'polypeptide(L)'
;MLSDAVGSAILDRYVASRFGASEDAFDVLGTFSFIPSIDSMLYAPDLPFVAAYFRVVREDDPQHVDFIDAPAVLPRGKLLYEKLSDLVGAKAAADALLLHRSPAAFEVLGHAEGAASASGPPASQFLGTWLGPYPEVRYRLGEIAERNGQVSVRIEREGDRVAEPIMVELTDANGASTIVRSEATTDAIRTVTATLGAKLELVELDPKQRIAETPSEELPAPRIDNRSEPSWKVLLNNFNILISATEGQIDTALDLGFSRRYDVRESFAARVDYSPQAIGLSGRWRRSLGAAVTPARRAESFTLTLGAEYLRGEFVEGATAGAAATASLSYTYDDRVSIWAPESGTGVRATMSYSHVLGVGSDEGPTADALSFALRGVRQWRLGARHQLALRGAIGTYLAGRPREQLAFALGGRGNVRGYAISARVSRHRALLSGEWLHPLLPDTELDGLQLFFVNGIDGALFGDVAMAADDLGRLRDERVYSDVGYGLRVYFDYAGVRPSVMSIDVAWPIERPPSGAWMPAVYI
;
A
#
# COMPACT_ATOMS: atom_id res chain seq x y z
N MET A 1 -11.97 -24.97 -14.86
CA MET A 1 -11.03 -25.50 -13.85
C MET A 1 -10.00 -26.45 -14.45
N LEU A 2 -10.34 -27.67 -14.89
CA LEU A 2 -9.31 -28.64 -15.30
C LEU A 2 -8.53 -28.23 -16.57
N SER A 3 -9.19 -27.62 -17.56
CA SER A 3 -8.52 -27.04 -18.74
C SER A 3 -7.49 -25.96 -18.35
N ASP A 4 -7.82 -25.15 -17.34
CA ASP A 4 -6.96 -24.10 -16.79
C ASP A 4 -5.79 -24.70 -16.00
N ALA A 5 -6.00 -25.79 -15.25
CA ALA A 5 -4.92 -26.54 -14.60
C ALA A 5 -3.93 -27.12 -15.61
N VAL A 6 -4.43 -27.70 -16.71
CA VAL A 6 -3.60 -28.18 -17.82
C VAL A 6 -2.85 -27.02 -18.47
N GLY A 7 -3.52 -25.90 -18.73
CA GLY A 7 -2.91 -24.69 -19.27
C GLY A 7 -1.76 -24.19 -18.39
N SER A 8 -1.98 -24.17 -17.07
CA SER A 8 -0.96 -23.82 -16.07
C SER A 8 0.23 -24.77 -16.12
N ALA A 9 0.00 -26.09 -16.16
CA ALA A 9 1.07 -27.08 -16.27
C ALA A 9 1.90 -26.96 -17.57
N ILE A 10 1.25 -26.64 -18.70
CA ILE A 10 1.94 -26.39 -19.97
C ILE A 10 2.79 -25.13 -19.88
N LEU A 11 2.21 -24.04 -19.34
CA LEU A 11 2.90 -22.77 -19.17
C LEU A 11 4.14 -22.95 -18.29
N ASP A 12 4.01 -23.62 -17.16
CA ASP A 12 5.09 -23.85 -16.20
C ASP A 12 6.24 -24.65 -16.83
N ARG A 13 5.92 -25.68 -17.63
CA ARG A 13 6.92 -26.42 -18.42
C ARG A 13 7.59 -25.56 -19.48
N TYR A 14 6.80 -24.76 -20.20
CA TYR A 14 7.33 -23.85 -21.20
C TYR A 14 8.31 -22.85 -20.56
N VAL A 15 7.91 -22.20 -19.48
CA VAL A 15 8.73 -21.23 -18.74
C VAL A 15 10.00 -21.89 -18.21
N ALA A 16 9.88 -23.03 -17.51
CA ALA A 16 11.04 -23.77 -17.02
C ALA A 16 11.99 -24.19 -18.16
N SER A 17 11.46 -24.62 -19.30
CA SER A 17 12.29 -25.00 -20.46
C SER A 17 12.99 -23.81 -21.12
N ARG A 18 12.35 -22.62 -21.10
CA ARG A 18 12.82 -21.43 -21.80
C ARG A 18 13.76 -20.57 -20.96
N PHE A 19 13.47 -20.47 -19.66
CA PHE A 19 14.10 -19.57 -18.69
C PHE A 19 14.82 -20.29 -17.55
N GLY A 20 14.75 -21.62 -17.48
CA GLY A 20 15.47 -22.45 -16.50
C GLY A 20 14.71 -22.71 -15.20
N ALA A 21 13.81 -21.80 -14.81
CA ALA A 21 12.94 -21.95 -13.65
C ALA A 21 11.59 -21.26 -13.87
N SER A 22 10.57 -21.71 -13.16
CA SER A 22 9.32 -20.98 -12.98
C SER A 22 9.51 -20.08 -11.75
N GLU A 23 9.61 -18.77 -11.99
CA GLU A 23 9.70 -17.75 -10.95
C GLU A 23 8.31 -17.17 -10.71
N ASP A 24 7.97 -16.90 -9.45
CA ASP A 24 6.76 -16.14 -9.12
C ASP A 24 7.07 -14.66 -8.84
N ALA A 25 6.03 -13.86 -8.62
CA ALA A 25 6.18 -12.44 -8.30
C ALA A 25 7.07 -12.19 -7.07
N PHE A 26 7.08 -13.09 -6.07
CA PHE A 26 7.95 -12.93 -4.90
C PHE A 26 9.41 -13.16 -5.24
N ASP A 27 9.70 -14.17 -6.08
CA ASP A 27 11.05 -14.48 -6.54
C ASP A 27 11.66 -13.27 -7.31
N VAL A 28 10.87 -12.64 -8.20
CA VAL A 28 11.34 -11.55 -9.06
C VAL A 28 11.32 -10.19 -8.35
N LEU A 29 10.22 -9.86 -7.68
CA LEU A 29 9.97 -8.51 -7.16
C LEU A 29 10.32 -8.36 -5.69
N GLY A 30 10.59 -9.45 -4.97
CA GLY A 30 10.96 -9.45 -3.56
C GLY A 30 12.18 -8.56 -3.26
N THR A 31 13.14 -8.48 -4.18
CA THR A 31 14.32 -7.60 -4.07
C THR A 31 13.95 -6.11 -4.04
N PHE A 32 12.83 -5.74 -4.67
CA PHE A 32 12.32 -4.37 -4.73
C PHE A 32 11.16 -4.13 -3.76
N SER A 33 10.91 -5.05 -2.81
CA SER A 33 9.88 -4.91 -1.78
C SER A 33 10.10 -3.73 -0.82
N PHE A 34 11.24 -3.03 -0.90
CA PHE A 34 11.39 -1.74 -0.23
C PHE A 34 10.52 -0.64 -0.87
N ILE A 35 9.97 -0.84 -2.07
CA ILE A 35 9.03 0.09 -2.70
C ILE A 35 7.61 -0.24 -2.21
N PRO A 36 6.88 0.69 -1.57
CA PRO A 36 5.59 0.41 -0.92
C PRO A 36 4.53 -0.19 -1.84
N SER A 37 4.50 0.17 -3.12
CA SER A 37 3.55 -0.40 -4.08
C SER A 37 3.86 -1.86 -4.40
N ILE A 38 5.14 -2.20 -4.53
CA ILE A 38 5.59 -3.58 -4.76
C ILE A 38 5.32 -4.40 -3.51
N ASP A 39 5.65 -3.87 -2.33
CA ASP A 39 5.31 -4.48 -1.05
C ASP A 39 3.80 -4.73 -0.90
N SER A 40 2.98 -3.71 -1.14
CA SER A 40 1.53 -3.84 -1.10
C SER A 40 1.04 -4.86 -2.11
N MET A 41 1.57 -4.87 -3.33
CA MET A 41 1.20 -5.86 -4.35
C MET A 41 1.59 -7.28 -3.93
N LEU A 42 2.77 -7.47 -3.34
CA LEU A 42 3.19 -8.78 -2.86
C LEU A 42 2.27 -9.29 -1.76
N TYR A 43 1.87 -8.43 -0.81
CA TYR A 43 1.11 -8.86 0.37
C TYR A 43 -0.43 -8.71 0.28
N ALA A 44 -0.89 -7.87 -0.63
CA ALA A 44 -2.29 -7.53 -0.87
C ALA A 44 -2.46 -7.15 -2.35
N PRO A 45 -2.27 -8.12 -3.27
CA PRO A 45 -2.31 -7.82 -4.70
C PRO A 45 -3.70 -7.33 -5.10
N ASP A 46 -3.73 -6.10 -5.59
CA ASP A 46 -4.91 -5.42 -6.13
C ASP A 46 -4.60 -5.08 -7.60
N LEU A 47 -4.53 -6.12 -8.43
CA LEU A 47 -4.18 -6.04 -9.84
C LEU A 47 -5.11 -6.92 -10.68
N PRO A 48 -5.44 -6.50 -11.91
CA PRO A 48 -6.05 -7.38 -12.90
C PRO A 48 -5.20 -8.63 -13.13
N PHE A 49 -5.85 -9.78 -13.32
CA PHE A 49 -5.18 -11.07 -13.59
C PHE A 49 -4.14 -11.45 -12.55
N VAL A 50 -4.38 -11.18 -11.27
CA VAL A 50 -3.46 -11.51 -10.17
C VAL A 50 -3.00 -12.97 -10.21
N ALA A 51 -3.86 -13.93 -10.56
CA ALA A 51 -3.47 -15.33 -10.70
C ALA A 51 -2.51 -15.60 -11.86
N ALA A 52 -2.22 -14.67 -12.77
CA ALA A 52 -1.13 -14.83 -13.74
C ALA A 52 0.23 -14.74 -13.04
N TYR A 53 0.40 -13.75 -12.17
CA TYR A 53 1.68 -13.40 -11.53
C TYR A 53 1.91 -14.13 -10.21
N PHE A 54 0.84 -14.44 -9.49
CA PHE A 54 0.92 -15.12 -8.19
C PHE A 54 0.43 -16.55 -8.29
N ARG A 55 1.05 -17.46 -7.52
CA ARG A 55 0.70 -18.89 -7.54
C ARG A 55 -0.60 -19.19 -6.80
N VAL A 56 -0.79 -18.55 -5.65
CA VAL A 56 -1.89 -18.85 -4.71
C VAL A 56 -2.50 -17.55 -4.23
N VAL A 57 -3.44 -17.01 -5.01
CA VAL A 57 -4.27 -15.87 -4.63
C VAL A 57 -5.73 -16.25 -4.74
N ARG A 58 -6.51 -15.83 -3.74
CA ARG A 58 -7.96 -15.93 -3.76
C ARG A 58 -8.47 -14.72 -4.53
N GLU A 59 -9.25 -14.96 -5.58
CA GLU A 59 -9.80 -13.92 -6.44
C GLU A 59 -11.27 -13.67 -6.11
N ASP A 60 -11.55 -13.35 -4.85
CA ASP A 60 -12.90 -13.05 -4.37
C ASP A 60 -13.22 -11.56 -4.36
N ASP A 61 -12.48 -10.73 -5.12
CA ASP A 61 -12.67 -9.28 -5.14
C ASP A 61 -14.05 -8.90 -5.70
N PRO A 62 -14.97 -8.37 -4.87
CA PRO A 62 -16.31 -7.95 -5.30
C PRO A 62 -16.30 -6.75 -6.25
N GLN A 63 -15.19 -6.02 -6.36
CA GLN A 63 -15.05 -4.82 -7.19
C GLN A 63 -14.50 -5.12 -8.58
N HIS A 64 -13.83 -6.26 -8.76
CA HIS A 64 -13.29 -6.73 -10.04
C HIS A 64 -14.15 -7.87 -10.60
N VAL A 65 -15.47 -7.64 -10.71
CA VAL A 65 -16.36 -8.57 -11.43
C VAL A 65 -16.13 -8.39 -12.93
N ASP A 66 -15.26 -9.19 -13.52
CA ASP A 66 -15.26 -9.35 -14.97
C ASP A 66 -16.57 -10.07 -15.37
N PHE A 67 -17.23 -9.62 -16.44
CA PHE A 67 -18.43 -10.27 -16.97
C PHE A 67 -18.16 -11.73 -17.40
N ILE A 68 -16.90 -12.06 -17.66
CA ILE A 68 -16.44 -13.42 -17.96
C ILE A 68 -16.27 -14.25 -16.66
N ASP A 69 -16.06 -13.58 -15.52
CA ASP A 69 -15.84 -14.13 -14.19
C ASP A 69 -17.13 -14.05 -13.34
N ALA A 70 -18.27 -14.48 -13.90
CA ALA A 70 -19.49 -14.73 -13.12
C ALA A 70 -19.09 -15.48 -11.83
N PRO A 71 -19.45 -14.98 -10.62
CA PRO A 71 -18.70 -15.20 -9.39
C PRO A 71 -18.34 -16.67 -9.25
N ALA A 72 -17.11 -17.00 -9.60
CA ALA A 72 -16.65 -18.37 -9.57
C ALA A 72 -16.40 -18.69 -8.10
N VAL A 73 -17.41 -19.29 -7.45
CA VAL A 73 -17.30 -19.78 -6.07
C VAL A 73 -16.19 -20.84 -5.95
N LEU A 74 -15.77 -21.42 -7.07
CA LEU A 74 -14.77 -22.48 -7.16
C LEU A 74 -13.37 -21.95 -7.48
N PRO A 75 -12.31 -22.57 -6.93
CA PRO A 75 -10.93 -22.29 -7.28
C PRO A 75 -10.61 -22.36 -8.77
N ARG A 76 -9.68 -21.50 -9.21
CA ARG A 76 -9.09 -21.61 -10.56
C ARG A 76 -8.28 -22.90 -10.71
N GLY A 77 -8.16 -23.35 -11.96
CA GLY A 77 -7.35 -24.53 -12.29
C GLY A 77 -5.87 -24.36 -11.94
N LYS A 78 -5.34 -23.15 -12.03
CA LYS A 78 -3.98 -22.84 -11.56
C LYS A 78 -3.77 -23.22 -10.09
N LEU A 79 -4.70 -22.85 -9.20
CA LEU A 79 -4.60 -23.20 -7.78
C LEU A 79 -4.55 -24.73 -7.60
N LEU A 80 -5.44 -25.45 -8.29
CA LEU A 80 -5.45 -26.91 -8.25
C LEU A 80 -4.11 -27.50 -8.71
N TYR A 81 -3.52 -26.98 -9.79
CA TYR A 81 -2.20 -27.41 -10.27
C TYR A 81 -1.11 -27.16 -9.22
N GLU A 82 -1.09 -25.99 -8.59
CA GLU A 82 -0.11 -25.65 -7.56
C GLU A 82 -0.25 -26.56 -6.33
N LYS A 83 -1.47 -26.80 -5.86
CA LYS A 83 -1.73 -27.70 -4.73
C LYS A 83 -1.38 -29.15 -5.05
N LEU A 84 -1.66 -29.61 -6.29
CA LEU A 84 -1.22 -30.93 -6.75
C LEU A 84 0.30 -31.01 -6.82
N SER A 85 0.96 -29.94 -7.27
CA SER A 85 2.42 -29.84 -7.31
C SER A 85 3.03 -29.90 -5.92
N ASP A 86 2.37 -29.30 -4.92
CA ASP A 86 2.76 -29.45 -3.52
C ASP A 86 2.57 -30.88 -3.02
N LEU A 87 1.50 -31.57 -3.43
CA LEU A 87 1.21 -32.92 -3.00
C LEU A 87 2.18 -33.96 -3.61
N VAL A 88 2.33 -33.98 -4.94
CA VAL A 88 3.05 -35.05 -5.65
C VAL A 88 4.34 -34.59 -6.35
N GLY A 89 4.65 -33.30 -6.29
CA GLY A 89 5.76 -32.67 -7.01
C GLY A 89 5.34 -32.12 -8.37
N ALA A 90 5.90 -30.98 -8.77
CA ALA A 90 5.53 -30.24 -9.99
C ALA A 90 5.58 -31.10 -11.27
N LYS A 91 6.63 -31.91 -11.43
CA LYS A 91 6.75 -32.79 -12.60
C LYS A 91 5.63 -33.82 -12.66
N ALA A 92 5.37 -34.52 -11.55
CA ALA A 92 4.34 -35.54 -11.46
C ALA A 92 2.94 -34.94 -11.62
N ALA A 93 2.68 -33.77 -11.03
CA ALA A 93 1.43 -33.04 -11.20
C ALA A 93 1.21 -32.62 -12.67
N ALA A 94 2.24 -32.08 -13.33
CA ALA A 94 2.16 -31.73 -14.74
C ALA A 94 1.96 -32.96 -15.64
N ASP A 95 2.67 -34.07 -15.40
CA ASP A 95 2.48 -35.32 -16.12
C ASP A 95 1.05 -35.85 -15.93
N ALA A 96 0.51 -35.82 -14.71
CA ALA A 96 -0.86 -36.22 -14.39
C ALA A 96 -1.90 -35.45 -15.23
N LEU A 97 -1.76 -34.12 -15.28
CA LEU A 97 -2.69 -33.23 -15.97
C LEU A 97 -2.58 -33.36 -17.48
N LEU A 98 -1.37 -33.53 -18.03
CA LEU A 98 -1.16 -33.69 -19.47
C LEU A 98 -1.66 -35.04 -20.00
N LEU A 99 -1.66 -36.07 -19.16
CA LEU A 99 -2.19 -37.39 -19.47
C LEU A 99 -3.73 -37.48 -19.37
N HIS A 100 -4.42 -36.39 -19.01
CA HIS A 100 -5.88 -36.32 -18.77
C HIS A 100 -6.77 -36.77 -19.95
N ARG A 101 -6.21 -36.93 -21.16
CA ARG A 101 -6.93 -37.53 -22.29
C ARG A 101 -6.94 -39.07 -22.31
N SER A 102 -6.39 -39.74 -21.29
CA SER A 102 -6.33 -41.20 -21.21
C SER A 102 -6.87 -41.73 -19.87
N PRO A 103 -7.39 -42.98 -19.82
CA PRO A 103 -7.72 -43.68 -18.58
C PRO A 103 -6.58 -43.67 -17.54
N ALA A 104 -5.32 -43.53 -17.98
CA ALA A 104 -4.16 -43.43 -17.11
C ALA A 104 -4.13 -42.15 -16.25
N ALA A 105 -4.90 -41.11 -16.56
CA ALA A 105 -4.99 -39.93 -15.69
C ALA A 105 -5.70 -40.22 -14.36
N PHE A 106 -6.67 -41.13 -14.38
CA PHE A 106 -7.27 -41.68 -13.17
C PHE A 106 -6.29 -42.62 -12.44
N GLU A 107 -5.40 -43.30 -13.17
CA GLU A 107 -4.27 -44.03 -12.56
C GLU A 107 -3.19 -43.10 -12.00
N VAL A 108 -2.99 -41.87 -12.50
CA VAL A 108 -2.06 -40.91 -11.89
C VAL A 108 -2.66 -40.23 -10.66
N LEU A 109 -3.97 -39.96 -10.65
CA LEU A 109 -4.68 -39.64 -9.41
C LEU A 109 -4.67 -40.85 -8.45
N GLY A 110 -4.76 -42.08 -8.97
CA GLY A 110 -4.56 -43.32 -8.23
C GLY A 110 -3.11 -43.59 -7.82
N HIS A 111 -2.12 -43.04 -8.51
CA HIS A 111 -0.70 -43.04 -8.11
C HIS A 111 -0.41 -41.89 -7.15
N ALA A 112 -1.17 -40.80 -7.19
CA ALA A 112 -1.23 -39.83 -6.11
C ALA A 112 -1.86 -40.48 -4.87
N GLU A 113 -2.87 -41.34 -5.02
CA GLU A 113 -3.32 -42.25 -3.94
C GLU A 113 -2.23 -43.25 -3.53
N GLY A 114 -1.45 -43.80 -4.47
CA GLY A 114 -0.34 -44.73 -4.23
C GLY A 114 0.91 -44.11 -3.57
N ALA A 115 1.20 -42.85 -3.86
CA ALA A 115 2.28 -42.06 -3.27
C ALA A 115 1.85 -41.39 -1.96
N ALA A 116 0.56 -41.05 -1.81
CA ALA A 116 -0.02 -40.60 -0.55
C ALA A 116 -0.26 -41.76 0.43
N SER A 117 -0.44 -42.99 -0.03
CA SER A 117 -0.74 -44.15 0.83
C SER A 117 0.42 -44.63 1.71
N ALA A 118 1.60 -44.01 1.64
CA ALA A 118 2.63 -44.19 2.66
C ALA A 118 2.40 -43.35 3.93
N SER A 119 1.68 -42.22 3.88
CA SER A 119 1.54 -41.30 5.03
C SER A 119 0.58 -40.09 4.86
N GLY A 120 -0.43 -40.13 3.98
CA GLY A 120 -1.36 -39.00 3.75
C GLY A 120 -2.82 -39.41 3.47
N PRO A 121 -3.77 -38.45 3.50
CA PRO A 121 -5.18 -38.66 3.26
C PRO A 121 -5.40 -39.15 1.83
N PRO A 122 -6.51 -39.89 1.59
CA PRO A 122 -6.89 -40.31 0.26
C PRO A 122 -6.89 -39.11 -0.70
N ALA A 123 -6.38 -39.26 -1.92
CA ALA A 123 -6.37 -38.18 -2.91
C ALA A 123 -7.79 -37.62 -3.16
N SER A 124 -8.82 -38.44 -2.96
CA SER A 124 -10.22 -38.02 -2.95
C SER A 124 -10.56 -36.95 -1.92
N GLN A 125 -9.94 -36.93 -0.73
CA GLN A 125 -10.14 -35.87 0.27
C GLN A 125 -9.44 -34.57 -0.12
N PHE A 126 -8.21 -34.66 -0.64
CA PHE A 126 -7.49 -33.51 -1.17
C PHE A 126 -8.27 -32.87 -2.33
N LEU A 127 -8.68 -33.69 -3.31
CA LEU A 127 -9.46 -33.23 -4.46
C LEU A 127 -10.82 -32.71 -4.03
N GLY A 128 -11.51 -33.37 -3.10
CA GLY A 128 -12.78 -32.90 -2.55
C GLY A 128 -12.67 -31.50 -1.93
N THR A 129 -11.53 -31.18 -1.33
CA THR A 129 -11.26 -29.85 -0.77
C THR A 129 -11.09 -28.80 -1.87
N TRP A 130 -10.22 -29.07 -2.87
CA TRP A 130 -9.82 -28.06 -3.86
C TRP A 130 -10.67 -28.02 -5.13
N LEU A 131 -11.56 -29.00 -5.33
CA LEU A 131 -12.60 -28.97 -6.35
C LEU A 131 -13.92 -28.35 -5.84
N GLY A 132 -14.04 -28.11 -4.52
CA GLY A 132 -15.16 -27.42 -3.88
C GLY A 132 -14.94 -25.91 -3.78
N PRO A 133 -15.75 -25.18 -3.00
CA PRO A 133 -15.51 -23.77 -2.68
C PRO A 133 -14.14 -23.55 -2.04
N TYR A 134 -13.60 -22.32 -2.12
CA TYR A 134 -12.37 -21.97 -1.40
C TYR A 134 -12.49 -22.26 0.09
N PRO A 135 -11.61 -23.10 0.67
CA PRO A 135 -11.67 -23.38 2.10
C PRO A 135 -11.29 -22.14 2.90
N GLU A 136 -12.05 -21.87 3.97
CA GLU A 136 -11.75 -20.80 4.91
C GLU A 136 -10.83 -21.33 6.00
N VAL A 137 -9.52 -21.17 5.82
CA VAL A 137 -8.50 -21.64 6.76
C VAL A 137 -7.53 -20.57 7.17
N ARG A 138 -7.02 -20.70 8.39
CA ARG A 138 -5.86 -19.98 8.89
C ARG A 138 -4.92 -20.97 9.57
N TYR A 139 -3.63 -20.82 9.31
CA TYR A 139 -2.60 -21.58 9.99
C TYR A 139 -1.84 -20.64 10.94
N ARG A 140 -1.33 -21.20 12.04
CA ARG A 140 -0.42 -20.47 12.92
C ARG A 140 0.57 -21.42 13.58
N LEU A 141 1.71 -20.85 13.97
CA LEU A 141 2.66 -21.56 14.82
C LEU A 141 2.08 -21.74 16.23
N GLY A 142 2.16 -22.96 16.73
CA GLY A 142 1.84 -23.32 18.10
C GLY A 142 3.11 -23.40 18.96
N GLU A 143 3.15 -24.38 19.86
CA GLU A 143 4.34 -24.64 20.68
C GLU A 143 5.54 -25.06 19.83
N ILE A 144 6.69 -24.44 20.13
CA ILE A 144 8.00 -24.78 19.54
C ILE A 144 8.87 -25.30 20.68
N ALA A 145 9.36 -26.53 20.55
CA ALA A 145 10.20 -27.17 21.55
C ALA A 145 11.53 -27.62 20.94
N GLU A 146 12.63 -27.30 21.60
CA GLU A 146 13.98 -27.74 21.23
C GLU A 146 14.56 -28.60 22.36
N ARG A 147 15.00 -29.83 22.03
CA ARG A 147 15.66 -30.75 22.97
C ARG A 147 16.78 -31.50 22.27
N ASN A 148 18.00 -31.38 22.77
CA ASN A 148 19.19 -32.08 22.25
C ASN A 148 19.40 -31.92 20.73
N GLY A 149 19.15 -30.71 20.19
CA GLY A 149 19.25 -30.43 18.76
C GLY A 149 18.08 -30.93 17.90
N GLN A 150 17.11 -31.63 18.49
CA GLN A 150 15.85 -31.96 17.85
C GLN A 150 14.82 -30.85 18.13
N VAL A 151 14.29 -30.27 17.07
CA VAL A 151 13.24 -29.25 17.11
C VAL A 151 11.91 -29.91 16.74
N SER A 152 10.87 -29.59 17.51
CA SER A 152 9.49 -29.95 17.26
C SER A 152 8.66 -28.68 17.14
N VAL A 153 7.99 -28.50 16.01
CA VAL A 153 7.11 -27.37 15.74
C VAL A 153 5.68 -27.86 15.62
N ARG A 154 4.80 -27.33 16.47
CA ARG A 154 3.36 -27.54 16.37
C ARG A 154 2.75 -26.51 15.42
N ILE A 155 1.90 -26.97 14.51
CA ILE A 155 1.15 -26.17 13.55
C ILE A 155 -0.32 -26.32 13.90
N GLU A 156 -1.04 -25.21 14.00
CA GLU A 156 -2.47 -25.18 14.33
C GLU A 156 -3.27 -24.60 13.16
N ARG A 157 -4.34 -25.29 12.78
CA ARG A 157 -5.29 -24.88 11.74
C ARG A 157 -6.61 -24.47 12.39
N GLU A 158 -7.08 -23.29 12.05
CA GLU A 158 -8.40 -22.76 12.36
C GLU A 158 -9.27 -22.78 11.09
N GLY A 159 -10.57 -23.08 11.22
CA GLY A 159 -11.52 -23.08 10.09
C GLY A 159 -11.74 -24.46 9.44
N ASP A 160 -11.84 -24.50 8.11
CA ASP A 160 -12.25 -25.65 7.30
C ASP A 160 -11.25 -26.81 7.29
N ARG A 161 -11.78 -28.04 7.20
CA ARG A 161 -10.93 -29.24 7.13
C ARG A 161 -10.24 -29.33 5.76
N VAL A 162 -8.96 -28.98 5.73
CA VAL A 162 -8.14 -29.02 4.51
C VAL A 162 -7.05 -30.08 4.62
N ALA A 163 -7.04 -30.99 3.65
CA ALA A 163 -6.01 -32.00 3.46
C ALA A 163 -4.91 -31.46 2.54
N GLU A 164 -3.99 -30.62 3.02
CA GLU A 164 -2.84 -30.13 2.24
C GLU A 164 -1.54 -30.24 3.03
N PRO A 165 -0.37 -30.48 2.40
CA PRO A 165 0.92 -30.43 3.09
C PRO A 165 1.30 -28.99 3.43
N ILE A 166 2.01 -28.81 4.55
CA ILE A 166 2.48 -27.49 5.02
C ILE A 166 3.99 -27.53 5.10
N MET A 167 4.65 -26.55 4.47
CA MET A 167 6.09 -26.39 4.54
C MET A 167 6.45 -25.55 5.77
N VAL A 168 7.45 -25.98 6.54
CA VAL A 168 8.00 -25.24 7.67
C VAL A 168 9.50 -25.12 7.47
N GLU A 169 10.00 -23.90 7.41
CA GLU A 169 11.42 -23.60 7.38
C GLU A 169 11.93 -23.36 8.80
N LEU A 170 13.03 -24.02 9.13
CA LEU A 170 13.76 -23.88 10.38
C LEU A 170 15.13 -23.33 10.07
N THR A 171 15.44 -22.13 10.56
CA THR A 171 16.76 -21.53 10.45
C THR A 171 17.48 -21.65 11.78
N ASP A 172 18.69 -22.20 11.77
CA ASP A 172 19.55 -22.27 12.94
C ASP A 172 20.40 -21.00 13.11
N ALA A 173 21.03 -20.85 14.27
CA ALA A 173 21.86 -19.69 14.62
C ALA A 173 23.11 -19.48 13.74
N ASN A 174 23.42 -20.42 12.84
CA ASN A 174 24.48 -20.26 11.84
C ASN A 174 23.91 -19.77 10.49
N GLY A 175 22.61 -19.53 10.39
CA GLY A 175 21.89 -19.19 9.17
C GLY A 175 21.59 -20.38 8.27
N ALA A 176 21.83 -21.63 8.69
CA ALA A 176 21.50 -22.79 7.89
C ALA A 176 20.00 -23.06 7.98
N SER A 177 19.36 -23.21 6.81
CA SER A 177 17.91 -23.42 6.72
C SER A 177 17.56 -24.86 6.36
N THR A 178 16.67 -25.46 7.14
CA THR A 178 16.12 -26.81 6.92
C THR A 178 14.63 -26.69 6.70
N ILE A 179 14.17 -27.12 5.52
CA ILE A 179 12.74 -27.12 5.19
C ILE A 179 12.16 -28.51 5.48
N VAL A 180 11.17 -28.56 6.37
CA VAL A 180 10.41 -29.77 6.70
C VAL A 180 9.02 -29.66 6.09
N ARG A 181 8.55 -30.75 5.52
CA ARG A 181 7.19 -30.85 4.98
C ARG A 181 6.33 -31.67 5.93
N SER A 182 5.19 -31.13 6.34
CA SER A 182 4.19 -31.91 7.08
C SER A 182 3.46 -32.88 6.16
N GLU A 183 2.97 -33.98 6.74
CA GLU A 183 2.00 -34.84 6.07
C GLU A 183 0.77 -34.01 5.69
N ALA A 184 0.23 -34.27 4.51
CA ALA A 184 -1.14 -33.83 4.23
C ALA A 184 -2.03 -34.57 5.24
N THR A 185 -2.95 -33.88 5.91
CA THR A 185 -3.95 -34.50 6.82
C THR A 185 -5.04 -33.46 7.08
N THR A 186 -6.26 -33.89 7.43
CA THR A 186 -7.33 -32.97 7.84
C THR A 186 -7.22 -32.51 9.30
N ASP A 187 -6.26 -33.07 10.05
CA ASP A 187 -6.06 -32.77 11.46
C ASP A 187 -5.80 -31.28 11.68
N ALA A 188 -6.45 -30.74 12.71
CA ALA A 188 -6.31 -29.33 13.08
C ALA A 188 -4.97 -29.03 13.74
N ILE A 189 -4.29 -30.03 14.30
CA ILE A 189 -2.98 -29.89 14.93
C ILE A 189 -2.03 -30.85 14.25
N ARG A 190 -0.87 -30.35 13.85
CA ARG A 190 0.19 -31.14 13.24
C ARG A 190 1.50 -30.84 13.93
N THR A 191 2.40 -31.82 13.96
CA THR A 191 3.74 -31.63 14.51
C THR A 191 4.74 -32.04 13.46
N VAL A 192 5.69 -31.16 13.17
CA VAL A 192 6.86 -31.47 12.35
C VAL A 192 8.10 -31.49 13.23
N THR A 193 9.02 -32.40 12.93
CA THR A 193 10.27 -32.52 13.68
C THR A 193 11.46 -32.53 12.74
N ALA A 194 12.55 -31.88 13.15
CA ALA A 194 13.83 -31.90 12.44
C ALA A 194 14.99 -31.84 13.43
N THR A 195 16.16 -32.29 12.97
CA THR A 195 17.41 -32.15 13.71
C THR A 195 18.22 -31.03 13.09
N LEU A 196 18.63 -30.04 13.89
CA LEU A 196 19.41 -28.89 13.44
C LEU A 196 20.89 -29.02 13.85
N GLY A 197 21.77 -28.36 13.10
CA GLY A 197 23.20 -28.33 13.37
C GLY A 197 23.59 -27.35 14.48
N ALA A 198 22.76 -26.33 14.72
CA ALA A 198 22.90 -25.37 15.81
C ALA A 198 21.54 -25.07 16.45
N LYS A 199 21.56 -24.18 17.45
CA LYS A 199 20.35 -23.74 18.16
C LYS A 199 19.35 -23.13 17.19
N LEU A 200 18.07 -23.40 17.38
CA LEU A 200 17.00 -22.80 16.59
C LEU A 200 17.00 -21.27 16.76
N GLU A 201 16.92 -20.55 15.65
CA GLU A 201 16.79 -19.08 15.62
C GLU A 201 15.40 -18.67 15.11
N LEU A 202 14.97 -19.22 13.97
CA LEU A 202 13.72 -18.84 13.32
C LEU A 202 12.93 -20.05 12.85
N VAL A 203 11.61 -19.98 13.02
CA VAL A 203 10.64 -20.86 12.38
C VAL A 203 9.74 -20.02 11.48
N GLU A 204 9.59 -20.42 10.23
CA GLU A 204 8.68 -19.79 9.26
C GLU A 204 7.76 -20.83 8.62
N LEU A 205 6.46 -20.63 8.76
CA LEU A 205 5.42 -21.44 8.13
C LEU A 205 5.16 -20.90 6.72
N ASP A 206 5.15 -21.81 5.76
CA ASP A 206 4.93 -21.52 4.34
C ASP A 206 5.82 -20.40 3.79
N PRO A 207 7.16 -20.58 3.80
CA PRO A 207 8.11 -19.56 3.33
C PRO A 207 7.87 -19.18 1.85
N LYS A 208 7.28 -20.09 1.06
CA LYS A 208 6.97 -19.91 -0.36
C LYS A 208 5.56 -19.40 -0.61
N GLN A 209 4.79 -19.10 0.43
CA GLN A 209 3.51 -18.42 0.29
C GLN A 209 2.46 -19.20 -0.51
N ARG A 210 2.51 -20.52 -0.47
CA ARG A 210 1.67 -21.44 -1.24
C ARG A 210 0.39 -21.84 -0.52
N ILE A 211 0.16 -21.40 0.71
CA ILE A 211 -1.07 -21.65 1.47
C ILE A 211 -2.05 -20.50 1.27
N ALA A 212 -3.29 -20.83 0.93
CA ALA A 212 -4.37 -19.87 0.76
C ALA A 212 -5.06 -19.65 2.12
N GLU A 213 -4.58 -18.68 2.87
CA GLU A 213 -5.14 -18.34 4.18
C GLU A 213 -6.18 -17.23 4.06
N THR A 214 -7.23 -17.31 4.87
CA THR A 214 -8.36 -16.37 4.82
C THR A 214 -8.14 -15.24 5.81
N PRO A 215 -8.12 -13.97 5.35
CA PRO A 215 -8.13 -12.80 6.23
C PRO A 215 -9.36 -12.78 7.14
N SER A 216 -9.22 -12.24 8.35
CA SER A 216 -10.34 -11.94 9.24
C SER A 216 -10.36 -10.47 9.65
N GLU A 217 -11.46 -9.98 10.21
CA GLU A 217 -11.53 -8.59 10.72
C GLU A 217 -10.46 -8.32 11.81
N GLU A 218 -10.22 -9.32 12.66
CA GLU A 218 -9.19 -9.26 13.69
C GLU A 218 -7.79 -9.29 13.06
N LEU A 219 -7.58 -10.14 12.06
CA LEU A 219 -6.28 -10.39 11.43
C LEU A 219 -6.40 -10.29 9.90
N PRO A 220 -6.36 -9.05 9.35
CA PRO A 220 -6.46 -8.82 7.92
C PRO A 220 -5.26 -9.35 7.13
N ALA A 221 -4.15 -9.60 7.81
CA ALA A 221 -2.99 -10.30 7.26
C ALA A 221 -2.83 -11.63 8.03
N PRO A 222 -3.40 -12.74 7.53
CA PRO A 222 -3.46 -14.00 8.27
C PRO A 222 -2.08 -14.57 8.61
N ARG A 223 -1.05 -14.19 7.85
CA ARG A 223 0.33 -14.66 7.94
C ARG A 223 1.19 -14.00 9.01
N ILE A 224 0.63 -13.06 9.77
CA ILE A 224 1.39 -12.39 10.84
C ILE A 224 1.92 -13.39 11.89
N ASP A 225 1.23 -14.51 12.09
CA ASP A 225 1.57 -15.54 13.07
C ASP A 225 2.30 -16.75 12.46
N ASN A 226 2.75 -16.63 11.21
CA ASN A 226 3.49 -17.68 10.52
C ASN A 226 4.99 -17.67 10.85
N ARG A 227 5.46 -16.77 11.73
CA ARG A 227 6.87 -16.67 12.10
C ARG A 227 7.04 -16.65 13.61
N SER A 228 8.05 -17.36 14.10
CA SER A 228 8.38 -17.36 15.54
C SER A 228 8.90 -16.00 16.01
N GLU A 229 9.55 -15.26 15.12
CA GLU A 229 10.05 -13.91 15.37
C GLU A 229 9.55 -12.91 14.32
N PRO A 230 9.10 -11.70 14.73
CA PRO A 230 8.69 -10.67 13.80
C PRO A 230 9.84 -10.21 12.91
N SER A 231 9.63 -10.20 11.60
CA SER A 231 10.56 -9.62 10.64
C SER A 231 10.23 -8.16 10.39
N TRP A 232 11.25 -7.29 10.38
CA TRP A 232 11.09 -5.88 10.03
C TRP A 232 11.36 -5.66 8.54
N LYS A 233 10.57 -4.80 7.92
CA LYS A 233 10.78 -4.30 6.57
C LYS A 233 11.02 -2.80 6.57
N VAL A 234 11.86 -2.36 5.63
CA VAL A 234 12.14 -0.95 5.35
C VAL A 234 11.43 -0.57 4.06
N LEU A 235 10.71 0.55 4.08
CA LEU A 235 9.92 1.03 2.95
C LEU A 235 10.38 2.43 2.55
N LEU A 236 10.62 2.67 1.26
CA LEU A 236 10.80 4.00 0.71
C LEU A 236 9.42 4.61 0.43
N ASN A 237 8.79 5.14 1.49
CA ASN A 237 7.43 5.68 1.45
C ASN A 237 7.28 6.81 0.44
N ASN A 238 8.27 7.70 0.39
CA ASN A 238 8.27 8.84 -0.50
C ASN A 238 9.69 9.25 -0.87
N PHE A 239 9.87 9.52 -2.16
CA PHE A 239 11.01 10.26 -2.69
C PHE A 239 10.45 11.19 -3.76
N ASN A 240 10.37 12.49 -3.46
CA ASN A 240 9.82 13.47 -4.38
C ASN A 240 10.80 14.61 -4.61
N ILE A 241 10.75 15.15 -5.82
CA ILE A 241 11.39 16.40 -6.23
C ILE A 241 10.31 17.17 -6.99
N LEU A 242 9.82 18.24 -6.39
CA LEU A 242 8.88 19.17 -6.99
C LEU A 242 9.66 20.43 -7.38
N ILE A 243 9.56 20.82 -8.65
CA ILE A 243 10.20 22.01 -9.19
C ILE A 243 9.10 22.99 -9.61
N SER A 244 9.02 24.13 -8.94
CA SER A 244 8.15 25.23 -9.31
C SER A 244 8.90 26.16 -10.26
N ALA A 245 8.72 25.98 -11.57
CA ALA A 245 9.42 26.78 -12.57
C ALA A 245 9.09 28.29 -12.45
N THR A 246 7.84 28.61 -12.10
CA THR A 246 7.38 29.99 -11.92
C THR A 246 8.00 30.65 -10.68
N GLU A 247 8.22 29.90 -9.60
CA GLU A 247 8.75 30.44 -8.34
C GLU A 247 10.28 30.25 -8.22
N GLY A 248 10.90 29.44 -9.08
CA GLY A 248 12.32 29.08 -8.97
C GLY A 248 12.63 28.25 -7.72
N GLN A 249 11.63 27.50 -7.22
CA GLN A 249 11.71 26.78 -5.94
C GLN A 249 11.81 25.27 -6.15
N ILE A 250 12.56 24.62 -5.27
CA ILE A 250 12.69 23.17 -5.18
C ILE A 250 12.13 22.72 -3.82
N ASP A 251 11.23 21.75 -3.85
CA ASP A 251 10.73 21.03 -2.69
C ASP A 251 11.07 19.55 -2.87
N THR A 252 11.80 18.99 -1.91
CA THR A 252 12.19 17.59 -1.94
C THR A 252 12.05 16.94 -0.57
N ALA A 253 11.65 15.68 -0.56
CA ALA A 253 11.61 14.90 0.66
C ALA A 253 11.98 13.44 0.42
N LEU A 254 12.58 12.84 1.45
CA LEU A 254 12.89 11.43 1.57
C LEU A 254 12.20 10.89 2.83
N ASP A 255 11.30 9.91 2.69
CA ASP A 255 10.55 9.27 3.78
C ASP A 255 10.85 7.77 3.78
N LEU A 256 11.49 7.29 4.84
CA LEU A 256 11.80 5.89 5.09
C LEU A 256 10.89 5.35 6.19
N GLY A 257 10.06 4.37 5.84
CA GLY A 257 9.18 3.63 6.73
C GLY A 257 9.82 2.36 7.28
N PHE A 258 9.39 1.98 8.47
CA PHE A 258 9.76 0.74 9.14
C PHE A 258 8.48 0.12 9.68
N SER A 259 8.20 -1.11 9.32
CA SER A 259 7.04 -1.85 9.83
C SER A 259 7.39 -3.32 9.98
N ARG A 260 6.61 -4.04 10.78
CA ARG A 260 6.75 -5.50 10.81
C ARG A 260 6.05 -6.08 9.58
N ARG A 261 6.65 -7.10 8.98
CA ARG A 261 6.05 -7.84 7.87
C ARG A 261 4.68 -8.39 8.30
N TYR A 262 3.66 -8.23 7.45
CA TYR A 262 2.26 -8.58 7.72
C TYR A 262 1.58 -7.80 8.86
N ASP A 263 2.26 -6.90 9.57
CA ASP A 263 1.63 -6.06 10.58
C ASP A 263 1.18 -4.72 9.98
N VAL A 264 -0.14 -4.57 9.82
CA VAL A 264 -0.76 -3.33 9.33
C VAL A 264 -1.12 -2.36 10.45
N ARG A 265 -0.96 -2.78 11.71
CA ARG A 265 -1.40 -2.01 12.88
C ARG A 265 -0.38 -0.99 13.28
N GLU A 266 0.92 -1.27 13.18
CA GLU A 266 1.96 -0.35 13.65
C GLU A 266 3.05 -0.11 12.60
N SER A 267 3.42 1.15 12.43
CA SER A 267 4.52 1.54 11.54
C SER A 267 5.23 2.77 12.07
N PHE A 268 6.51 2.86 11.78
CA PHE A 268 7.37 3.99 12.08
C PHE A 268 7.87 4.59 10.78
N ALA A 269 8.26 5.86 10.78
CA ALA A 269 8.96 6.44 9.66
C ALA A 269 9.90 7.57 10.10
N ALA A 270 10.93 7.80 9.31
CA ALA A 270 11.79 8.96 9.40
C ALA A 270 11.71 9.73 8.07
N ARG A 271 11.56 11.05 8.15
CA ARG A 271 11.48 11.92 6.98
C ARG A 271 12.49 13.05 7.09
N VAL A 272 13.19 13.29 6.00
CA VAL A 272 13.98 14.51 5.77
C VAL A 272 13.32 15.28 4.64
N ASP A 273 13.16 16.58 4.79
CA ASP A 273 12.65 17.44 3.73
C ASP A 273 13.42 18.75 3.62
N TYR A 274 13.43 19.27 2.40
CA TYR A 274 13.93 20.58 2.04
C TYR A 274 12.80 21.28 1.27
N SER A 275 12.35 22.40 1.81
CA SER A 275 11.29 23.21 1.22
C SER A 275 11.69 24.69 1.20
N PRO A 276 10.92 25.54 0.51
CA PRO A 276 11.08 26.99 0.59
C PRO A 276 10.95 27.53 2.03
N GLN A 277 10.09 26.92 2.84
CA GLN A 277 9.81 27.32 4.22
C GLN A 277 10.90 26.89 5.19
N ALA A 278 11.35 25.64 5.08
CA ALA A 278 12.19 25.00 6.10
C ALA A 278 13.01 23.83 5.56
N ILE A 279 14.02 23.44 6.33
CA ILE A 279 14.72 22.16 6.21
C ILE A 279 14.35 21.34 7.46
N GLY A 280 13.68 20.21 7.26
CA GLY A 280 13.08 19.41 8.33
C GLY A 280 13.68 18.02 8.49
N LEU A 281 13.74 17.55 9.73
CA LEU A 281 13.87 16.14 10.09
C LEU A 281 12.71 15.77 11.01
N SER A 282 11.99 14.70 10.71
CA SER A 282 10.89 14.23 11.56
C SER A 282 10.86 12.71 11.70
N GLY A 283 10.40 12.27 12.86
CA GLY A 283 10.06 10.88 13.17
C GLY A 283 8.55 10.74 13.35
N ARG A 284 7.99 9.66 12.82
CA ARG A 284 6.56 9.37 12.84
C ARG A 284 6.31 7.99 13.42
N TRP A 285 5.34 7.88 14.31
CA TRP A 285 4.73 6.62 14.72
C TRP A 285 3.26 6.63 14.32
N ARG A 286 2.79 5.54 13.71
CA ARG A 286 1.40 5.36 13.30
C ARG A 286 0.86 4.07 13.89
N ARG A 287 -0.35 4.15 14.43
CA ARG A 287 -1.17 3.01 14.84
C ARG A 287 -2.49 2.99 14.07
N SER A 288 -2.72 1.96 13.27
CA SER A 288 -3.94 1.78 12.47
C SER A 288 -4.97 0.93 13.21
N LEU A 289 -6.24 1.27 13.05
CA LEU A 289 -7.40 0.72 13.76
C LEU A 289 -8.60 0.63 12.81
N GLY A 290 -9.74 0.12 13.30
CA GLY A 290 -10.98 0.04 12.53
C GLY A 290 -10.98 -1.08 11.48
N ALA A 291 -11.99 -1.07 10.61
CA ALA A 291 -12.17 -2.09 9.58
C ALA A 291 -10.99 -2.14 8.60
N ALA A 292 -10.72 -3.33 8.07
CA ALA A 292 -9.76 -3.50 6.97
C ALA A 292 -10.38 -2.93 5.68
N VAL A 293 -9.64 -2.06 4.99
CA VAL A 293 -9.98 -1.57 3.65
C VAL A 293 -9.35 -2.47 2.60
N THR A 294 -8.12 -2.91 2.88
CA THR A 294 -7.37 -3.90 2.10
C THR A 294 -6.62 -4.80 3.10
N PRO A 295 -6.11 -5.97 2.71
CA PRO A 295 -5.27 -6.80 3.59
C PRO A 295 -4.06 -6.05 4.16
N ALA A 296 -3.56 -5.02 3.46
CA ALA A 296 -2.42 -4.18 3.85
C ALA A 296 -2.79 -2.87 4.58
N ARG A 297 -4.08 -2.53 4.74
CA ARG A 297 -4.49 -1.24 5.32
C ARG A 297 -5.82 -1.28 6.05
N ARG A 298 -5.88 -0.60 7.19
CA ARG A 298 -7.11 -0.32 7.92
C ARG A 298 -7.60 1.11 7.69
N ALA A 299 -8.91 1.30 7.87
CA ALA A 299 -9.60 2.56 7.58
C ALA A 299 -9.16 3.68 8.51
N GLU A 300 -8.82 3.39 9.76
CA GLU A 300 -8.51 4.41 10.75
C GLU A 300 -7.04 4.39 11.16
N SER A 301 -6.48 5.52 11.55
CA SER A 301 -5.18 5.57 12.20
C SER A 301 -4.96 6.79 13.09
N PHE A 302 -4.19 6.59 14.14
CA PHE A 302 -3.54 7.65 14.91
C PHE A 302 -2.09 7.78 14.47
N THR A 303 -1.60 9.01 14.37
CA THR A 303 -0.22 9.30 13.99
C THR A 303 0.36 10.34 14.92
N LEU A 304 1.45 10.01 15.60
CA LEU A 304 2.30 10.95 16.32
C LEU A 304 3.49 11.30 15.42
N THR A 305 3.80 12.59 15.29
CA THR A 305 5.00 13.06 14.58
C THR A 305 5.76 14.04 15.45
N LEU A 306 7.06 13.84 15.57
CA LEU A 306 7.98 14.73 16.26
C LEU A 306 9.00 15.22 15.23
N GLY A 307 9.28 16.53 15.20
CA GLY A 307 10.14 17.13 14.20
C GLY A 307 11.05 18.22 14.76
N ALA A 308 12.14 18.46 14.04
CA ALA A 308 13.01 19.60 14.20
C ALA A 308 13.23 20.23 12.83
N GLU A 309 13.09 21.54 12.75
CA GLU A 309 13.08 22.29 11.49
C GLU A 309 13.98 23.52 11.60
N TYR A 310 14.77 23.77 10.56
CA TYR A 310 15.43 25.05 10.34
C TYR A 310 14.57 25.90 9.40
N LEU A 311 13.90 26.91 9.96
CA LEU A 311 13.08 27.87 9.25
C LEU A 311 13.95 28.81 8.43
N ARG A 312 13.64 28.95 7.14
CA ARG A 312 14.41 29.76 6.20
C ARG A 312 13.89 31.20 6.18
N GLY A 313 14.79 32.18 6.21
CA GLY A 313 14.43 33.60 6.14
C GLY A 313 14.02 34.09 4.75
N GLU A 314 14.20 33.27 3.71
CA GLU A 314 13.95 33.65 2.31
C GLU A 314 12.51 33.32 1.85
N PHE A 315 11.68 32.74 2.72
CA PHE A 315 10.36 32.24 2.33
C PHE A 315 9.37 33.36 2.00
N VAL A 316 9.30 34.38 2.86
CA VAL A 316 8.46 35.58 2.71
C VAL A 316 9.31 36.79 3.08
N GLU A 317 9.04 37.93 2.46
CA GLU A 317 9.74 39.17 2.76
C GLU A 317 9.54 39.56 4.24
N GLY A 318 10.64 39.75 4.96
CA GLY A 318 10.61 40.04 6.41
C GLY A 318 10.67 38.80 7.31
N ALA A 319 10.61 37.59 6.76
CA ALA A 319 10.77 36.37 7.52
C ALA A 319 12.20 36.25 8.10
N THR A 320 12.30 35.82 9.37
CA THR A 320 13.59 35.60 10.03
C THR A 320 13.89 34.11 10.12
N ALA A 321 15.14 33.74 9.85
CA ALA A 321 15.59 32.36 10.02
C ALA A 321 15.55 31.94 11.50
N GLY A 322 15.42 30.65 11.76
CA GLY A 322 15.36 30.14 13.13
C GLY A 322 15.24 28.62 13.20
N ALA A 323 15.35 28.07 14.39
CA ALA A 323 15.13 26.64 14.62
C ALA A 323 13.80 26.44 15.35
N ALA A 324 13.05 25.41 14.97
CA ALA A 324 11.79 25.04 15.60
C ALA A 324 11.76 23.55 15.94
N ALA A 325 11.09 23.21 17.03
CA ALA A 325 10.71 21.84 17.37
C ALA A 325 9.20 21.71 17.22
N THR A 326 8.73 20.61 16.62
CA THR A 326 7.31 20.38 16.34
C THR A 326 6.86 19.03 16.91
N ALA A 327 5.63 18.99 17.40
CA ALA A 327 4.97 17.78 17.84
C ALA A 327 3.53 17.80 17.32
N SER A 328 3.10 16.76 16.62
CA SER A 328 1.74 16.68 16.09
C SER A 328 1.09 15.32 16.33
N LEU A 329 -0.20 15.36 16.62
CA LEU A 329 -1.07 14.20 16.75
C LEU A 329 -2.14 14.30 15.67
N SER A 330 -2.30 13.25 14.87
CA SER A 330 -3.32 13.17 13.84
C SER A 330 -4.21 11.96 14.00
N TYR A 331 -5.50 12.13 13.74
CA TYR A 331 -6.45 11.05 13.46
C TYR A 331 -6.78 11.06 11.96
N THR A 332 -6.82 9.89 11.35
CA THR A 332 -7.19 9.71 9.94
C THR A 332 -8.25 8.63 9.82
N TYR A 333 -9.27 8.89 9.01
CA TYR A 333 -10.21 7.90 8.47
C TYR A 333 -10.10 7.92 6.95
N ASP A 334 -9.95 6.77 6.30
CA ASP A 334 -9.81 6.65 4.85
C ASP A 334 -10.32 5.29 4.37
N ASP A 335 -11.47 5.26 3.69
CA ASP A 335 -12.11 4.04 3.17
C ASP A 335 -11.82 3.79 1.68
N ARG A 336 -11.03 4.65 1.02
CA ARG A 336 -10.74 4.55 -0.42
C ARG A 336 -9.82 3.38 -0.67
N VAL A 337 -10.13 2.47 -1.58
CA VAL A 337 -9.31 1.25 -1.86
C VAL A 337 -7.93 1.58 -2.42
N SER A 338 -7.85 2.47 -3.42
CA SER A 338 -6.58 3.00 -3.94
C SER A 338 -6.31 4.41 -3.39
N ILE A 339 -5.07 4.70 -2.99
CA ILE A 339 -4.68 6.05 -2.54
C ILE A 339 -4.25 6.92 -3.74
N TRP A 340 -3.73 6.30 -4.80
CA TRP A 340 -3.12 6.99 -5.94
C TRP A 340 -4.12 7.35 -7.03
N ALA A 341 -5.08 6.46 -7.28
CA ALA A 341 -6.17 6.67 -8.23
C ALA A 341 -7.52 6.21 -7.62
N PRO A 342 -7.96 6.80 -6.49
CA PRO A 342 -9.23 6.45 -5.87
C PRO A 342 -10.40 6.79 -6.80
N GLU A 343 -11.19 5.78 -7.15
CA GLU A 343 -12.42 6.00 -7.93
C GLU A 343 -13.59 6.48 -7.08
N SER A 344 -13.61 6.09 -5.80
CA SER A 344 -14.65 6.48 -4.85
C SER A 344 -14.14 6.36 -3.41
N GLY A 345 -14.88 6.96 -2.48
CA GLY A 345 -14.64 6.87 -1.05
C GLY A 345 -14.38 8.23 -0.42
N THR A 346 -14.00 8.21 0.84
CA THR A 346 -13.88 9.32 1.77
C THR A 346 -12.55 9.25 2.50
N GLY A 347 -11.89 10.39 2.63
CA GLY A 347 -10.77 10.57 3.53
C GLY A 347 -11.03 11.75 4.45
N VAL A 348 -10.78 11.59 5.74
CA VAL A 348 -10.83 12.68 6.73
C VAL A 348 -9.57 12.61 7.58
N ARG A 349 -8.94 13.76 7.82
CA ARG A 349 -7.77 13.87 8.69
C ARG A 349 -7.91 15.07 9.60
N ALA A 350 -7.85 14.85 10.90
CA ALA A 350 -7.76 15.89 11.91
C ALA A 350 -6.35 15.87 12.52
N THR A 351 -5.73 17.04 12.66
CA THR A 351 -4.36 17.18 13.17
C THR A 351 -4.31 18.30 14.20
N MET A 352 -3.71 18.01 15.34
CA MET A 352 -3.30 18.99 16.35
C MET A 352 -1.78 19.09 16.32
N SER A 353 -1.23 20.30 16.20
CA SER A 353 0.23 20.51 16.12
C SER A 353 0.68 21.61 17.06
N TYR A 354 1.68 21.32 17.87
CA TYR A 354 2.43 22.26 18.69
C TYR A 354 3.79 22.54 18.06
N SER A 355 4.22 23.80 18.09
CA SER A 355 5.53 24.23 17.62
C SER A 355 6.19 25.17 18.62
N HIS A 356 7.48 24.96 18.88
CA HIS A 356 8.32 25.82 19.70
C HIS A 356 9.48 26.37 18.88
N VAL A 357 9.62 27.69 18.78
CA VAL A 357 10.68 28.38 18.05
C VAL A 357 11.75 28.90 19.00
N LEU A 358 13.00 28.50 18.75
CA LEU A 358 14.16 28.86 19.57
C LEU A 358 14.61 30.30 19.29
N GLY A 359 14.98 31.02 20.34
CA GLY A 359 15.66 32.33 20.25
C GLY A 359 14.76 33.51 19.86
N VAL A 360 13.45 33.45 20.15
CA VAL A 360 12.53 34.58 19.96
C VAL A 360 12.40 35.37 21.27
N GLY A 361 12.68 36.69 21.24
CA GLY A 361 12.37 37.63 22.33
C GLY A 361 11.05 38.36 22.09
N SER A 362 10.23 38.57 23.13
CA SER A 362 8.95 39.31 23.07
C SER A 362 9.21 40.83 23.00
N ASP A 363 8.38 41.65 22.34
CA ASP A 363 7.07 42.06 22.88
C ASP A 363 5.95 42.34 21.85
N GLU A 364 6.16 42.27 20.53
CA GLU A 364 5.09 42.51 19.53
C GLU A 364 4.99 41.49 18.36
N GLY A 365 5.89 40.50 18.29
CA GLY A 365 6.07 39.60 17.14
C GLY A 365 5.53 38.16 17.28
N PRO A 366 6.08 37.21 16.50
CA PRO A 366 5.82 35.78 16.66
C PRO A 366 6.06 35.32 18.10
N THR A 367 5.26 34.39 18.59
CA THR A 367 5.48 33.77 19.90
C THR A 367 6.42 32.58 19.75
N ALA A 368 7.17 32.27 20.81
CA ALA A 368 7.99 31.06 20.85
C ALA A 368 7.10 29.81 20.70
N ASP A 369 5.97 29.78 21.39
CA ASP A 369 5.04 28.65 21.40
C ASP A 369 3.79 28.94 20.56
N ALA A 370 3.36 27.97 19.76
CA ALA A 370 2.11 28.03 19.03
C ALA A 370 1.41 26.66 18.98
N LEU A 371 0.09 26.65 19.06
CA LEU A 371 -0.75 25.47 18.96
C LEU A 371 -1.75 25.65 17.82
N SER A 372 -1.84 24.68 16.93
CA SER A 372 -2.73 24.71 15.78
C SER A 372 -3.59 23.45 15.68
N PHE A 373 -4.76 23.62 15.08
CA PHE A 373 -5.67 22.55 14.70
C PHE A 373 -5.97 22.65 13.20
N ALA A 374 -5.95 21.52 12.52
CA ALA A 374 -6.30 21.42 11.11
C ALA A 374 -7.23 20.23 10.87
N LEU A 375 -8.21 20.41 9.98
CA LEU A 375 -9.10 19.35 9.51
C LEU A 375 -9.12 19.37 7.99
N ARG A 376 -8.91 18.21 7.36
CA ARG A 376 -8.98 18.02 5.92
C ARG A 376 -9.95 16.89 5.61
N GLY A 377 -10.79 17.09 4.60
CA GLY A 377 -11.71 16.10 4.08
C GLY A 377 -11.58 15.96 2.57
N VAL A 378 -11.79 14.76 2.07
CA VAL A 378 -11.97 14.47 0.64
C VAL A 378 -13.11 13.47 0.50
N ARG A 379 -13.94 13.66 -0.52
CA ARG A 379 -14.97 12.71 -0.92
C ARG A 379 -14.93 12.58 -2.43
N GLN A 380 -14.96 11.34 -2.91
CA GLN A 380 -14.91 11.00 -4.32
C GLN A 380 -16.11 10.15 -4.70
N TRP A 381 -16.66 10.44 -5.87
CA TRP A 381 -17.77 9.72 -6.46
C TRP A 381 -17.42 9.33 -7.88
N ARG A 382 -17.58 8.05 -8.19
CA ARG A 382 -17.58 7.57 -9.57
C ARG A 382 -18.92 7.91 -10.20
N LEU A 383 -18.88 8.61 -11.34
CA LEU A 383 -20.04 9.00 -12.14
C LEU A 383 -20.06 8.16 -13.42
N GLY A 384 -20.92 7.14 -13.46
CA GLY A 384 -20.94 6.19 -14.59
C GLY A 384 -19.67 5.34 -14.68
N ALA A 385 -19.28 4.95 -15.89
CA ALA A 385 -18.18 4.00 -16.05
C ALA A 385 -16.79 4.63 -15.85
N ARG A 386 -16.58 5.91 -16.20
CA ARG A 386 -15.22 6.50 -16.31
C ARG A 386 -15.08 7.93 -15.81
N HIS A 387 -16.16 8.60 -15.40
CA HIS A 387 -16.05 9.95 -14.84
C HIS A 387 -15.92 9.87 -13.33
N GLN A 388 -15.23 10.84 -12.75
CA GLN A 388 -15.13 10.97 -11.30
C GLN A 388 -15.35 12.42 -10.89
N LEU A 389 -15.99 12.61 -9.74
CA LEU A 389 -16.10 13.90 -9.09
C LEU A 389 -15.40 13.81 -7.73
N ALA A 390 -14.48 14.72 -7.47
CA ALA A 390 -13.79 14.85 -6.20
C ALA A 390 -14.13 16.20 -5.56
N LEU A 391 -14.49 16.15 -4.28
CA LEU A 391 -14.64 17.33 -3.44
C LEU A 391 -13.64 17.26 -2.31
N ARG A 392 -12.89 18.34 -2.11
CA ARG A 392 -11.85 18.48 -1.09
C ARG A 392 -12.13 19.72 -0.26
N GLY A 393 -11.99 19.61 1.06
CA GLY A 393 -12.11 20.73 1.99
C GLY A 393 -10.99 20.71 3.01
N ALA A 394 -10.54 21.88 3.45
CA ALA A 394 -9.60 22.00 4.55
C ALA A 394 -9.87 23.26 5.39
N ILE A 395 -9.73 23.14 6.70
CA ILE A 395 -9.69 24.26 7.63
C ILE A 395 -8.42 24.15 8.49
N GLY A 396 -7.84 25.29 8.83
CA GLY A 396 -6.67 25.37 9.72
C GLY A 396 -6.80 26.60 10.60
N THR A 397 -6.48 26.46 11.88
CA THR A 397 -6.55 27.56 12.84
C THR A 397 -5.47 27.43 13.92
N TYR A 398 -4.83 28.54 14.27
CA TYR A 398 -4.03 28.61 15.49
C TYR A 398 -4.94 28.87 16.69
N LEU A 399 -4.92 27.93 17.64
CA LEU A 399 -5.68 27.98 18.89
C LEU A 399 -4.98 28.83 19.95
N ALA A 400 -3.64 28.84 19.92
CA ALA A 400 -2.82 29.64 20.82
C ALA A 400 -1.52 30.07 20.12
N GLY A 401 -0.97 31.20 20.57
CA GLY A 401 0.26 31.77 20.01
C GLY A 401 0.08 32.43 18.64
N ARG A 402 1.17 33.02 18.16
CA ARG A 402 1.36 33.60 16.84
C ARG A 402 2.55 32.91 16.19
N PRO A 403 2.34 31.99 15.23
CA PRO A 403 3.44 31.29 14.58
C PRO A 403 4.33 32.28 13.81
N ARG A 404 5.57 31.86 13.52
CA ARG A 404 6.34 32.51 12.45
C ARG A 404 5.68 32.23 11.10
N GLU A 405 5.93 33.10 10.13
CA GLU A 405 5.34 33.01 8.79
C GLU A 405 5.61 31.68 8.09
N GLN A 406 6.79 31.08 8.30
CA GLN A 406 7.15 29.77 7.75
C GLN A 406 6.31 28.61 8.30
N LEU A 407 5.76 28.78 9.52
CA LEU A 407 4.89 27.79 10.17
C LEU A 407 3.40 28.09 9.94
N ALA A 408 3.06 29.32 9.55
CA ALA A 408 1.69 29.75 9.32
C ALA A 408 1.04 29.02 8.12
N PHE A 409 -0.29 29.07 8.05
CA PHE A 409 -1.01 28.40 6.97
C PHE A 409 -0.89 29.18 5.66
N ALA A 410 -0.29 28.56 4.65
CA ALA A 410 -0.25 29.04 3.29
C ALA A 410 -1.57 28.78 2.53
N LEU A 411 -1.94 29.71 1.64
CA LEU A 411 -3.11 29.59 0.76
C LEU A 411 -2.80 29.15 -0.67
N GLY A 412 -1.62 29.45 -1.22
CA GLY A 412 -1.30 29.12 -2.60
C GLY A 412 -0.60 27.77 -2.76
N GLY A 413 -0.29 27.43 -4.01
CA GLY A 413 0.40 26.21 -4.42
C GLY A 413 -0.55 25.08 -4.81
N ARG A 414 0.00 24.04 -5.46
CA ARG A 414 -0.73 22.86 -5.98
C ARG A 414 -1.69 22.20 -4.97
N GLY A 415 -1.27 22.13 -3.71
CA GLY A 415 -2.05 21.53 -2.62
C GLY A 415 -3.16 22.42 -2.05
N ASN A 416 -3.22 23.69 -2.45
CA ASN A 416 -4.18 24.70 -2.00
C ASN A 416 -4.81 25.38 -3.22
N VAL A 417 -4.86 26.73 -3.30
CA VAL A 417 -5.36 27.43 -4.49
C VAL A 417 -4.24 27.49 -5.52
N ARG A 418 -4.35 26.66 -6.57
CA ARG A 418 -3.32 26.40 -7.57
C ARG A 418 -2.92 27.66 -8.34
N GLY A 419 -3.84 28.57 -8.63
CA GLY A 419 -3.57 29.80 -9.37
C GLY A 419 -2.65 30.82 -8.65
N TYR A 420 -2.29 30.57 -7.38
CA TYR A 420 -1.49 31.49 -6.57
C TYR A 420 -0.21 30.84 -6.06
N ALA A 421 0.85 31.64 -5.96
CA ALA A 421 2.12 31.22 -5.37
C ALA A 421 1.96 30.77 -3.91
N ILE A 422 2.77 29.84 -3.43
CA ILE A 422 2.65 29.31 -2.05
C ILE A 422 2.79 30.40 -0.98
N SER A 423 3.59 31.43 -1.26
CA SER A 423 3.80 32.60 -0.40
C SER A 423 2.77 33.72 -0.61
N ALA A 424 1.81 33.58 -1.53
CA ALA A 424 0.87 34.65 -1.90
C ALA A 424 0.07 35.20 -0.71
N ARG A 425 -0.29 34.33 0.24
CA ARG A 425 -0.86 34.69 1.53
C ARG A 425 -0.55 33.60 2.54
N VAL A 426 0.08 34.00 3.64
CA VAL A 426 0.24 33.21 4.86
C VAL A 426 -0.62 33.83 5.96
N SER A 427 -1.21 32.99 6.81
CA SER A 427 -2.13 33.46 7.85
C SER A 427 -2.30 32.47 8.99
N ARG A 428 -2.89 32.94 10.10
CA ARG A 428 -3.19 32.10 11.28
C ARG A 428 -4.43 31.21 11.08
N HIS A 429 -5.32 31.58 10.19
CA HIS A 429 -6.56 30.88 9.94
C HIS A 429 -6.76 30.72 8.45
N ARG A 430 -7.11 29.51 8.00
CA ARG A 430 -7.49 29.27 6.61
C ARG A 430 -8.72 28.39 6.49
N ALA A 431 -9.44 28.59 5.41
CA ALA A 431 -10.47 27.68 4.92
C ALA A 431 -10.30 27.51 3.41
N LEU A 432 -10.46 26.29 2.92
CA LEU A 432 -10.32 25.94 1.50
C LEU A 432 -11.39 24.93 1.09
N LEU A 433 -11.90 25.10 -0.11
CA LEU A 433 -12.78 24.17 -0.81
C LEU A 433 -12.29 24.00 -2.25
N SER A 434 -12.35 22.78 -2.78
CA SER A 434 -11.92 22.43 -4.13
C SER A 434 -12.86 21.40 -4.71
N GLY A 435 -13.31 21.62 -5.94
CA GLY A 435 -14.06 20.66 -6.73
C GLY A 435 -13.29 20.29 -7.98
N GLU A 436 -13.20 19.00 -8.28
CA GLU A 436 -12.48 18.48 -9.46
C GLU A 436 -13.30 17.42 -10.16
N TRP A 437 -13.51 17.59 -11.47
CA TRP A 437 -14.17 16.63 -12.35
C TRP A 437 -13.15 15.99 -13.26
N LEU A 438 -12.94 14.69 -13.09
CA LEU A 438 -12.09 13.86 -13.93
C LEU A 438 -12.90 13.17 -15.02
N HIS A 439 -12.38 13.19 -16.24
CA HIS A 439 -13.00 12.56 -17.41
C HIS A 439 -11.95 11.96 -18.33
N PRO A 440 -12.23 10.79 -18.95
CA PRO A 440 -11.27 10.13 -19.81
C PRO A 440 -11.10 10.91 -21.12
N LEU A 441 -9.84 11.11 -21.53
CA LEU A 441 -9.51 11.63 -22.85
C LEU A 441 -9.05 10.49 -23.76
N LEU A 442 -8.12 9.67 -23.24
CA LEU A 442 -7.57 8.48 -23.90
C LEU A 442 -7.54 7.33 -22.89
N PRO A 443 -8.69 6.65 -22.68
CA PRO A 443 -8.74 5.50 -21.79
C PRO A 443 -8.10 4.27 -22.44
N ASP A 444 -7.61 3.35 -21.62
CA ASP A 444 -7.08 2.04 -22.04
C ASP A 444 -6.01 2.15 -23.14
N THR A 445 -5.18 3.18 -23.06
CA THR A 445 -4.04 3.30 -23.97
C THR A 445 -2.93 2.43 -23.42
N GLU A 446 -2.21 1.69 -24.27
CA GLU A 446 -0.98 0.99 -23.88
C GLU A 446 0.16 1.58 -24.70
N LEU A 447 0.75 2.68 -24.21
CA LEU A 447 1.99 3.20 -24.81
C LEU A 447 3.18 2.64 -24.07
N ASP A 448 3.95 1.82 -24.77
CA ASP A 448 5.20 1.26 -24.28
C ASP A 448 6.34 2.29 -24.42
N GLY A 449 6.79 2.82 -23.29
CA GLY A 449 8.01 3.59 -23.14
C GLY A 449 9.19 2.70 -22.75
N LEU A 450 9.84 2.11 -23.75
CA LEU A 450 11.09 1.33 -23.59
C LEU A 450 10.99 0.15 -22.61
N GLN A 451 9.82 -0.49 -22.51
CA GLN A 451 9.49 -1.59 -21.61
C GLN A 451 9.59 -1.24 -20.12
N LEU A 452 9.72 0.05 -19.79
CA LEU A 452 9.89 0.55 -18.43
C LEU A 452 8.73 1.42 -17.97
N PHE A 453 8.00 2.02 -18.90
CA PHE A 453 6.90 2.93 -18.63
C PHE A 453 5.72 2.57 -19.51
N PHE A 454 4.63 2.09 -18.92
CA PHE A 454 3.41 1.80 -19.66
C PHE A 454 2.41 2.88 -19.34
N VAL A 455 2.09 3.76 -20.28
CA VAL A 455 1.01 4.73 -20.10
C VAL A 455 -0.29 3.99 -20.32
N ASN A 456 -1.14 3.93 -19.29
CA ASN A 456 -2.40 3.18 -19.25
C ASN A 456 -3.61 4.05 -19.61
N GLY A 457 -3.50 5.36 -19.44
CA GLY A 457 -4.59 6.26 -19.72
C GLY A 457 -4.22 7.73 -19.51
N ILE A 458 -5.01 8.58 -20.15
CA ILE A 458 -4.93 10.03 -19.98
C ILE A 458 -6.32 10.55 -19.67
N ASP A 459 -6.46 11.19 -18.51
CA ASP A 459 -7.68 11.88 -18.12
C ASP A 459 -7.49 13.39 -18.14
N GLY A 460 -8.57 14.10 -18.46
CA GLY A 460 -8.73 15.52 -18.23
C GLY A 460 -9.27 15.79 -16.83
N ALA A 461 -8.80 16.84 -16.19
CA ALA A 461 -9.25 17.28 -14.88
C ALA A 461 -9.68 18.75 -14.93
N LEU A 462 -10.98 19.01 -14.89
CA LEU A 462 -11.51 20.37 -14.74
C LEU A 462 -11.67 20.66 -13.25
N PHE A 463 -11.08 21.74 -12.75
CA PHE A 463 -11.14 22.06 -11.32
C PHE A 463 -11.42 23.54 -11.05
N GLY A 464 -11.89 23.80 -9.83
CA GLY A 464 -11.99 25.14 -9.27
C GLY A 464 -11.73 25.12 -7.76
N ASP A 465 -10.88 26.05 -7.32
CA ASP A 465 -10.47 26.17 -5.94
C ASP A 465 -10.93 27.52 -5.36
N VAL A 466 -11.34 27.52 -4.09
CA VAL A 466 -11.69 28.73 -3.34
C VAL A 466 -11.07 28.64 -1.95
N ALA A 467 -10.47 29.73 -1.48
CA ALA A 467 -9.94 29.81 -0.13
C ALA A 467 -10.06 31.20 0.50
N MET A 468 -10.01 31.21 1.82
CA MET A 468 -9.98 32.41 2.65
C MET A 468 -8.86 32.26 3.67
N ALA A 469 -8.19 33.36 3.98
CA ALA A 469 -7.15 33.45 5.00
C ALA A 469 -7.37 34.67 5.88
N ALA A 470 -7.17 34.51 7.18
CA ALA A 470 -7.32 35.59 8.14
C ALA A 470 -6.29 35.45 9.26
N ASP A 471 -5.84 36.59 9.79
CA ASP A 471 -5.04 36.62 11.02
C ASP A 471 -5.91 36.76 12.28
N ASP A 472 -7.16 37.19 12.09
CA ASP A 472 -8.22 37.31 13.08
C ASP A 472 -9.55 36.74 12.54
N LEU A 473 -10.08 35.71 13.19
CA LEU A 473 -11.37 35.10 12.84
C LEU A 473 -12.54 36.09 12.89
N GLY A 474 -12.47 37.13 13.73
CA GLY A 474 -13.50 38.16 13.82
C GLY A 474 -13.67 39.00 12.55
N ARG A 475 -12.63 39.04 11.71
CA ARG A 475 -12.60 39.82 10.45
C ARG A 475 -12.69 38.95 9.20
N LEU A 476 -12.96 37.65 9.32
CA LEU A 476 -12.96 36.71 8.20
C LEU A 476 -13.86 37.15 7.02
N ARG A 477 -14.94 37.89 7.29
CA ARG A 477 -15.85 38.42 6.25
C ARG A 477 -15.28 39.60 5.47
N ASP A 478 -14.36 40.33 6.06
CA ASP A 478 -13.70 41.49 5.47
C ASP A 478 -12.41 41.08 4.72
N GLU A 479 -11.97 39.83 4.93
CA GLU A 479 -10.81 39.27 4.26
C GLU A 479 -11.11 38.93 2.80
N ARG A 480 -10.06 38.99 2.00
CA ARG A 480 -10.12 38.68 0.58
C ARG A 480 -10.36 37.18 0.35
N VAL A 481 -11.20 36.87 -0.63
CA VAL A 481 -11.40 35.50 -1.13
C VAL A 481 -10.39 35.24 -2.26
N TYR A 482 -9.71 34.10 -2.21
CA TYR A 482 -8.83 33.66 -3.27
C TYR A 482 -9.54 32.57 -4.06
N SER A 483 -9.55 32.67 -5.38
CA SER A 483 -10.20 31.66 -6.20
C SER A 483 -9.51 31.49 -7.55
N ASP A 484 -9.57 30.27 -8.06
CA ASP A 484 -9.06 29.92 -9.39
C ASP A 484 -9.99 28.93 -10.10
N VAL A 485 -9.77 28.83 -11.40
CA VAL A 485 -10.26 27.73 -12.23
C VAL A 485 -9.12 27.24 -13.09
N GLY A 486 -9.12 25.96 -13.41
CA GLY A 486 -8.07 25.39 -14.22
C GLY A 486 -8.44 24.09 -14.88
N TYR A 487 -7.53 23.65 -15.73
CA TYR A 487 -7.61 22.39 -16.41
C TYR A 487 -6.28 21.67 -16.27
N GLY A 488 -6.35 20.38 -16.02
CA GLY A 488 -5.19 19.52 -15.88
C GLY A 488 -5.28 18.27 -16.71
N LEU A 489 -4.14 17.63 -16.91
CA LEU A 489 -4.00 16.29 -17.44
C LEU A 489 -3.55 15.36 -16.32
N ARG A 490 -4.11 14.15 -16.27
CA ARG A 490 -3.66 13.05 -15.41
C ARG A 490 -3.17 11.96 -16.34
N VAL A 491 -1.88 11.68 -16.30
CA VAL A 491 -1.26 10.59 -17.06
C VAL A 491 -1.07 9.45 -16.08
N TYR A 492 -1.79 8.35 -16.31
CA TYR A 492 -1.69 7.12 -15.55
C TYR A 492 -0.65 6.25 -16.21
N PHE A 493 0.32 5.80 -15.44
CA PHE A 493 1.37 4.95 -15.97
C PHE A 493 1.95 4.01 -14.93
N ASP A 494 2.42 2.87 -15.39
CA ASP A 494 3.08 1.87 -14.56
C ASP A 494 4.59 1.93 -14.76
N TYR A 495 5.31 2.08 -13.65
CA TYR A 495 6.75 1.86 -13.64
C TYR A 495 7.04 0.35 -13.62
N ALA A 496 7.77 -0.12 -14.63
CA ALA A 496 8.13 -1.52 -14.83
C ALA A 496 6.93 -2.50 -14.79
N GLY A 497 5.72 -2.02 -15.11
CA GLY A 497 4.48 -2.81 -15.09
C GLY A 497 3.95 -3.18 -13.70
N VAL A 498 4.46 -2.56 -12.63
CA VAL A 498 4.12 -2.97 -11.24
C VAL A 498 3.53 -1.84 -10.41
N ARG A 499 4.00 -0.60 -10.60
CA ARG A 499 3.61 0.53 -9.75
C ARG A 499 2.72 1.51 -10.50
N PRO A 500 1.39 1.49 -10.27
CA PRO A 500 0.53 2.53 -10.79
C PRO A 500 0.94 3.86 -10.21
N SER A 501 1.11 4.83 -11.09
CA SER A 501 1.50 6.19 -10.77
C SER A 501 0.70 7.16 -11.59
N VAL A 502 0.53 8.36 -11.05
CA VAL A 502 -0.18 9.45 -11.70
C VAL A 502 0.76 10.64 -11.78
N MET A 503 1.06 11.07 -13.00
CA MET A 503 1.67 12.36 -13.27
C MET A 503 0.54 13.34 -13.55
N SER A 504 0.58 14.51 -12.93
CA SER A 504 -0.45 15.52 -13.16
C SER A 504 0.17 16.82 -13.64
N ILE A 505 -0.33 17.31 -14.77
CA ILE A 505 0.06 18.62 -15.30
C ILE A 505 -1.14 19.53 -15.12
N ASP A 506 -1.04 20.55 -14.28
CA ASP A 506 -2.15 21.47 -13.98
C ASP A 506 -1.83 22.87 -14.49
N VAL A 507 -2.81 23.48 -15.16
CA VAL A 507 -2.78 24.91 -15.53
C VAL A 507 -3.94 25.60 -14.84
N ALA A 508 -3.63 26.54 -13.95
CA ALA A 508 -4.61 27.24 -13.13
C ALA A 508 -4.60 28.74 -13.39
N TRP A 509 -5.78 29.33 -13.61
CA TRP A 509 -5.97 30.76 -13.77
C TRP A 509 -6.58 31.37 -12.50
N PRO A 510 -5.87 32.29 -11.83
CA PRO A 510 -6.45 33.01 -10.70
C PRO A 510 -7.59 33.89 -11.20
N ILE A 511 -8.79 33.78 -10.61
CA ILE A 511 -9.93 34.62 -10.96
C ILE A 511 -9.66 36.06 -10.53
N GLU A 512 -9.03 36.23 -9.36
CA GLU A 512 -8.67 37.54 -8.87
C GLU A 512 -7.17 37.81 -9.00
N ARG A 513 -6.81 39.08 -9.27
CA ARG A 513 -5.42 39.47 -9.49
C ARG A 513 -4.52 39.15 -8.27
N PRO A 514 -3.41 38.42 -8.43
CA PRO A 514 -2.49 38.15 -7.34
C PRO A 514 -1.96 39.45 -6.71
N PRO A 515 -1.72 39.49 -5.39
CA PRO A 515 -1.13 40.67 -4.73
C PRO A 515 0.24 41.07 -5.29
N SER A 516 1.03 40.10 -5.78
CA SER A 516 2.47 40.25 -6.04
C SER A 516 2.91 39.96 -7.49
N GLY A 517 2.02 39.94 -8.50
CA GLY A 517 2.47 39.53 -9.83
C GLY A 517 1.58 39.81 -11.04
N ALA A 518 2.11 39.43 -12.20
CA ALA A 518 1.40 39.41 -13.47
C ALA A 518 0.25 38.40 -13.43
N TRP A 519 -0.86 38.70 -14.12
CA TRP A 519 -2.02 37.83 -14.22
C TRP A 519 -1.73 36.69 -15.21
N MET A 520 -0.83 35.79 -14.81
CA MET A 520 -0.38 34.65 -15.59
C MET A 520 -0.91 33.35 -14.98
N PRO A 521 -1.17 32.32 -15.81
CA PRO A 521 -1.51 31.02 -15.29
C PRO A 521 -0.33 30.42 -14.51
N ALA A 522 -0.65 29.75 -13.40
CA ALA A 522 0.30 28.88 -12.71
C ALA A 522 0.33 27.52 -13.42
N VAL A 523 1.53 26.98 -13.62
CA VAL A 523 1.74 25.65 -14.22
C VAL A 523 2.46 24.77 -13.21
N TYR A 524 1.89 23.60 -12.92
CA TYR A 524 2.50 22.58 -12.07
C TYR A 524 2.69 21.28 -12.83
N ILE A 525 3.78 20.60 -12.56
CA ILE A 525 4.13 19.27 -13.07
C ILE A 525 4.40 18.38 -11.85
#